data_AF-A8Y9M2-F1
#
_entry.id   AF-A8Y9M2-F1
#
_cell.length_a   1.000
_cell.length_b   1.000
_cell.length_c   1.000
_cell.angle_alpha   90.00
_cell.angle_beta   90.00
_cell.angle_gamma   90.00
#
_symmetry.space_group_name_H-M   'P 1'
#
loop_
_entity.id
_entity.type
_entity.pdbx_description
1 polymer ?
#
loop_
_entity_poly.entity_id
_entity_poly.type
_entity_poly.pdbx_seq_one_letter_code
_entity_poly.pdbx_strand_id
1 'polypeptide(L)'
;MTPEQQQELNQHIQAIAKILHQEAEAEKIQTLEGIETTIREQTLKYITPKLGFFFVTKTTGTQAGRPRKIKSIIGELCLTEKQAIRLNIPRNNQISPYLERCCLRASANVSYENAARDIQFYTGIKVSARTQQRLVHRHQFAEKESGNPVQEISLDGEKSAL
;
A
#
# COMPACT_ATOMS: atom_id res chain seq x y z
N MET A 1 -13.06 4.97 -22.62
CA MET A 1 -11.93 5.64 -23.30
C MET A 1 -12.30 5.78 -24.74
N THR A 2 -12.24 6.98 -25.28
CA THR A 2 -12.34 7.15 -26.74
C THR A 2 -11.04 6.68 -27.41
N PRO A 3 -11.06 6.33 -28.71
CA PRO A 3 -9.85 5.96 -29.45
C PRO A 3 -8.77 7.05 -29.39
N GLU A 4 -9.18 8.32 -29.47
CA GLU A 4 -8.29 9.49 -29.35
C GLU A 4 -7.59 9.55 -27.99
N GLN A 5 -8.35 9.37 -26.89
CA GLN A 5 -7.79 9.33 -25.53
C GLN A 5 -6.80 8.18 -25.33
N GLN A 6 -7.05 7.03 -25.99
CA GLN A 6 -6.15 5.89 -25.93
C GLN A 6 -4.84 6.16 -26.68
N GLN A 7 -4.90 6.84 -27.83
CA GLN A 7 -3.72 7.22 -28.60
C GLN A 7 -2.86 8.24 -27.83
N GLU A 8 -3.48 9.26 -27.24
CA GLU A 8 -2.80 10.25 -26.39
C GLU A 8 -2.12 9.57 -25.19
N LEU A 9 -2.84 8.68 -24.50
CA LEU A 9 -2.27 7.92 -23.38
C LEU A 9 -1.04 7.09 -23.83
N ASN A 10 -1.12 6.41 -24.97
CA ASN A 10 -0.01 5.61 -25.49
C ASN A 10 1.22 6.47 -25.80
N GLN A 11 1.03 7.68 -26.34
CA GLN A 11 2.15 8.61 -26.58
C GLN A 11 2.84 9.02 -25.27
N HIS A 12 2.06 9.33 -24.23
CA HIS A 12 2.62 9.66 -22.92
C HIS A 12 3.34 8.47 -22.28
N ILE A 13 2.78 7.26 -22.38
CA ILE A 13 3.42 6.04 -21.87
C ILE A 13 4.76 5.80 -22.57
N GLN A 14 4.83 5.95 -23.90
CA GLN A 14 6.09 5.79 -24.64
C GLN A 14 7.15 6.82 -24.22
N ALA A 15 6.76 8.08 -24.00
CA ALA A 15 7.67 9.10 -23.51
C ALA A 15 8.20 8.77 -22.10
N ILE A 16 7.31 8.35 -21.20
CA ILE A 16 7.67 7.94 -19.83
C ILE A 16 8.61 6.72 -19.87
N ALA A 17 8.28 5.69 -20.66
CA ALA A 17 9.07 4.47 -20.77
C ALA A 17 10.50 4.75 -21.24
N LYS A 18 10.69 5.66 -22.20
CA LYS A 18 12.03 6.08 -22.65
C LYS A 18 12.85 6.71 -21.52
N ILE A 19 12.24 7.55 -20.70
CA ILE A 19 12.91 8.21 -19.56
C ILE A 19 13.28 7.15 -18.51
N LEU A 20 12.35 6.27 -18.13
CA LEU A 20 12.60 5.23 -17.12
C LEU A 20 13.67 4.23 -17.56
N HIS A 21 13.69 3.86 -18.83
CA HIS A 21 14.70 2.96 -19.39
C HIS A 21 16.11 3.58 -19.38
N GLN A 22 16.24 4.91 -19.55
CA GLN A 22 17.53 5.58 -19.45
C GLN A 22 18.09 5.59 -18.02
N GLU A 23 17.21 5.65 -17.02
CA GLU A 23 17.59 5.63 -15.61
C GLU A 23 17.83 4.19 -15.09
N ALA A 24 17.35 3.18 -15.80
CA ALA A 24 17.46 1.79 -15.39
C ALA A 24 18.87 1.22 -15.65
N GLU A 25 19.40 0.49 -14.67
CA GLU A 25 20.69 -0.20 -14.79
C GLU A 25 20.56 -1.38 -15.76
N ALA A 26 21.40 -1.42 -16.81
CA ALA A 26 21.33 -2.44 -17.86
C ALA A 26 21.45 -3.89 -17.32
N GLU A 27 22.11 -4.09 -16.18
CA GLU A 27 22.24 -5.40 -15.54
C GLU A 27 20.92 -5.93 -14.96
N LYS A 28 20.04 -5.03 -14.48
CA LYS A 28 18.76 -5.41 -13.86
C LYS A 28 17.66 -5.71 -14.87
N ILE A 29 17.84 -5.40 -16.15
CA ILE A 29 16.80 -5.56 -17.20
C ILE A 29 17.04 -6.84 -18.02
N GLN A 30 17.94 -7.72 -17.58
CA GLN A 30 18.30 -8.93 -18.34
C GLN A 30 17.26 -10.05 -18.21
N THR A 31 16.46 -10.05 -17.14
CA THR A 31 15.41 -11.06 -16.88
C THR A 31 14.05 -10.39 -16.70
N LEU A 32 12.98 -11.16 -16.90
CA LEU A 32 11.62 -10.65 -16.68
C LEU A 32 11.40 -10.22 -15.22
N GLU A 33 11.91 -10.98 -14.25
CA GLU A 33 11.87 -10.61 -12.83
C GLU A 33 12.60 -9.29 -12.56
N GLY A 34 13.77 -9.10 -13.17
CA GLY A 34 14.53 -7.86 -13.07
C GLY A 34 13.80 -6.66 -13.68
N ILE A 35 13.15 -6.86 -14.84
CA ILE A 35 12.27 -5.86 -15.48
C ILE A 35 11.11 -5.49 -14.55
N GLU A 36 10.41 -6.48 -14.00
CA GLU A 36 9.26 -6.26 -13.12
C GLU A 36 9.62 -5.50 -11.84
N THR A 37 10.72 -5.90 -11.19
CA THR A 37 11.18 -5.25 -9.96
C THR A 37 11.65 -3.82 -10.23
N THR A 38 12.43 -3.60 -11.29
CA THR A 38 12.91 -2.28 -11.70
C THR A 38 11.76 -1.34 -12.05
N ILE A 39 10.82 -1.77 -12.89
CA ILE A 39 9.65 -0.97 -13.25
C ILE A 39 8.81 -0.66 -12.01
N ARG A 40 8.59 -1.64 -11.12
CA ARG A 40 7.81 -1.43 -9.89
C ARG A 40 8.48 -0.38 -9.00
N GLU A 41 9.78 -0.48 -8.75
CA GLU A 41 10.54 0.49 -7.95
C GLU A 41 10.46 1.90 -8.54
N GLN A 42 10.73 2.06 -9.83
CA GLN A 42 10.67 3.35 -10.52
C GLN A 42 9.25 3.93 -10.51
N THR A 43 8.24 3.09 -10.75
CA THR A 43 6.84 3.50 -10.80
C THR A 43 6.34 3.95 -9.43
N LEU A 44 6.72 3.25 -8.35
CA LEU A 44 6.41 3.61 -6.96
C LEU A 44 7.14 4.88 -6.51
N LYS A 45 8.29 5.19 -7.10
CA LYS A 45 9.07 6.39 -6.77
C LYS A 45 8.58 7.63 -7.52
N TYR A 46 8.30 7.52 -8.82
CA TYR A 46 8.13 8.69 -9.69
C TYR A 46 6.74 8.90 -10.26
N ILE A 47 5.98 7.83 -10.47
CA ILE A 47 4.76 7.88 -11.30
C ILE A 47 3.51 7.75 -10.44
N THR A 48 3.35 6.61 -9.77
CA THR A 48 2.14 6.29 -9.02
C THR A 48 1.85 7.26 -7.88
N PRO A 49 2.85 7.84 -7.15
CA PRO A 49 2.57 8.90 -6.20
C PRO A 49 2.02 10.18 -6.84
N LYS A 50 2.51 10.56 -8.03
CA LYS A 50 2.03 11.74 -8.76
C LYS A 50 0.60 11.55 -9.25
N LEU A 51 0.30 10.36 -9.77
CA LEU A 51 -1.07 9.97 -10.14
C LEU A 51 -1.99 10.02 -8.91
N GLY A 52 -1.59 9.39 -7.81
CA GLY A 52 -2.33 9.41 -6.56
C GLY A 52 -2.59 10.83 -6.05
N PHE A 53 -1.57 11.68 -6.05
CA PHE A 53 -1.68 13.07 -5.62
C PHE A 53 -2.63 13.89 -6.49
N PHE A 54 -2.66 13.65 -7.81
CA PHE A 54 -3.61 14.29 -8.71
C PHE A 54 -5.06 13.96 -8.32
N PHE A 55 -5.38 12.68 -8.12
CA PHE A 55 -6.72 12.26 -7.70
C PHE A 55 -7.09 12.78 -6.30
N VAL A 56 -6.14 12.79 -5.36
CA VAL A 56 -6.36 13.36 -4.03
C VAL A 56 -6.67 14.86 -4.12
N THR A 57 -5.94 15.61 -4.94
CA THR A 57 -6.18 17.05 -5.10
C THR A 57 -7.55 17.32 -5.73
N LYS A 58 -7.96 16.52 -6.74
CA LYS A 58 -9.26 16.65 -7.39
C LYS A 58 -10.43 16.28 -6.48
N THR A 59 -10.31 15.22 -5.69
CA THR A 59 -11.37 14.77 -4.76
C THR A 59 -11.48 15.67 -3.54
N THR A 60 -10.36 16.12 -2.99
CA THR A 60 -10.37 16.95 -1.79
C THR A 60 -10.61 18.41 -2.11
N GLY A 61 -10.15 18.97 -3.24
CA GLY A 61 -10.33 20.40 -3.57
C GLY A 61 -9.60 21.37 -2.63
N THR A 62 -8.56 20.90 -1.90
CA THR A 62 -7.74 21.77 -1.04
C THR A 62 -6.31 21.24 -0.94
N GLN A 63 -5.36 22.13 -0.69
CA GLN A 63 -3.96 21.80 -0.36
C GLN A 63 -3.51 22.50 0.93
N ALA A 64 -4.45 23.01 1.73
CA ALA A 64 -4.12 23.77 2.92
C ALA A 64 -3.81 22.86 4.12
N GLY A 65 -2.89 23.30 4.98
CA GLY A 65 -2.46 22.60 6.19
C GLY A 65 -1.06 22.02 6.07
N ARG A 66 -0.56 21.44 7.17
CA ARG A 66 0.79 20.90 7.21
C ARG A 66 0.91 19.64 6.32
N PRO A 67 1.94 19.53 5.48
CA PRO A 67 2.18 18.32 4.71
C PRO A 67 2.67 17.19 5.61
N ARG A 68 2.23 15.97 5.34
CA ARG A 68 2.70 14.75 5.99
C ARG A 68 2.81 13.60 5.00
N LYS A 69 3.79 12.73 5.23
CA LYS A 69 4.05 11.56 4.40
C LYS A 69 3.19 10.38 4.83
N ILE A 70 2.61 9.69 3.86
CA ILE A 70 1.77 8.51 4.06
C ILE A 70 2.25 7.40 3.14
N LYS A 71 2.63 6.27 3.71
CA LYS A 71 2.96 5.06 2.97
C LYS A 71 1.69 4.44 2.41
N SER A 72 1.65 4.24 1.11
CA SER A 72 0.56 3.57 0.40
C SER A 72 1.10 2.54 -0.57
N ILE A 73 0.25 1.63 -1.04
CA ILE A 73 0.61 0.63 -2.06
C ILE A 73 1.01 1.29 -3.39
N ILE A 74 0.60 2.54 -3.62
CA ILE A 74 0.96 3.34 -4.80
C ILE A 74 2.17 4.26 -4.54
N GLY A 75 2.99 3.93 -3.54
CA GLY A 75 4.15 4.70 -3.13
C GLY A 75 3.90 5.65 -1.96
N GLU A 76 4.87 6.51 -1.68
CA GLU A 76 4.80 7.49 -0.59
C GLU A 76 4.06 8.75 -1.05
N LEU A 77 2.90 9.02 -0.43
CA LEU A 77 2.07 10.17 -0.75
C LEU A 77 2.30 11.30 0.25
N CYS A 78 2.54 12.51 -0.26
CA CYS A 78 2.58 13.73 0.55
C CYS A 78 1.19 14.37 0.58
N LEU A 79 0.44 14.17 1.67
CA LEU A 79 -0.90 14.75 1.85
C LEU A 79 -0.88 15.85 2.91
N THR A 80 -1.69 16.88 2.73
CA THR A 80 -1.89 17.91 3.76
C THR A 80 -2.89 17.43 4.82
N GLU A 81 -2.82 18.01 6.02
CA GLU A 81 -3.74 17.67 7.12
C GLU A 81 -5.22 17.77 6.73
N LYS A 82 -5.63 18.82 5.99
CA LYS A 82 -7.02 18.97 5.55
C LYS A 82 -7.41 17.91 4.51
N GLN A 83 -6.50 17.52 3.62
CA GLN A 83 -6.72 16.42 2.69
C GLN A 83 -6.88 15.09 3.43
N ALA A 84 -6.02 14.81 4.40
CA ALA A 84 -6.07 13.60 5.21
C ALA A 84 -7.39 13.48 5.98
N ILE A 85 -7.87 14.59 6.57
CA ILE A 85 -9.17 14.62 7.26
C ILE A 85 -10.31 14.30 6.29
N ARG A 86 -10.33 14.92 5.09
CA ARG A 86 -11.37 14.66 4.07
C ARG A 86 -11.35 13.21 3.56
N LEU A 87 -10.18 12.57 3.55
CA LEU A 87 -10.00 11.18 3.14
C LEU A 87 -10.12 10.18 4.30
N ASN A 88 -10.63 10.61 5.47
CA ASN A 88 -10.81 9.78 6.65
C ASN A 88 -9.52 9.08 7.14
N ILE A 89 -8.37 9.75 6.99
CA ILE A 89 -7.09 9.25 7.50
C ILE A 89 -6.91 9.79 8.93
N PRO A 90 -6.79 8.91 9.94
CA PRO A 90 -6.62 9.35 11.32
C PRO A 90 -5.37 10.22 11.53
N ARG A 91 -5.45 11.10 12.54
CA ARG A 91 -4.29 11.85 13.00
C ARG A 91 -3.17 10.89 13.41
N ASN A 92 -1.92 11.26 13.13
CA ASN A 92 -0.72 10.48 13.44
C ASN A 92 -0.59 9.12 12.74
N ASN A 93 -1.54 8.68 11.89
CA ASN A 93 -1.35 7.48 11.08
C ASN A 93 -0.53 7.77 9.81
N GLN A 94 0.60 7.08 9.62
CA GLN A 94 1.48 7.25 8.46
C GLN A 94 1.29 6.16 7.40
N ILE A 95 0.29 5.29 7.57
CA ILE A 95 -0.01 4.18 6.68
C ILE A 95 -1.42 4.40 6.11
N SER A 96 -1.55 4.24 4.81
CA SER A 96 -2.86 4.33 4.14
C SER A 96 -3.77 3.18 4.60
N PRO A 97 -5.10 3.38 4.68
CA PRO A 97 -6.03 2.35 5.15
C PRO A 97 -5.92 1.02 4.38
N TYR A 98 -5.67 1.07 3.08
CA TYR A 98 -5.52 -0.13 2.26
C TYR A 98 -4.25 -0.91 2.61
N LEU A 99 -3.10 -0.21 2.73
CA LEU A 99 -1.85 -0.82 3.14
C LEU A 99 -1.93 -1.41 4.57
N GLU A 100 -2.66 -0.74 5.47
CA GLU A 100 -2.94 -1.27 6.81
C GLU A 100 -3.70 -2.60 6.76
N ARG A 101 -4.72 -2.73 5.90
CA ARG A 101 -5.42 -4.01 5.69
C ARG A 101 -4.51 -5.09 5.14
N CYS A 102 -3.62 -4.77 4.20
CA CYS A 102 -2.62 -5.73 3.72
C CYS A 102 -1.72 -6.23 4.86
N CYS A 103 -1.26 -5.31 5.71
CA CYS A 103 -0.46 -5.59 6.89
C CYS A 103 -1.16 -6.55 7.87
N LEU A 104 -2.43 -6.28 8.18
CA LEU A 104 -3.24 -7.15 9.05
C LEU A 104 -3.43 -8.55 8.46
N ARG A 105 -3.70 -8.64 7.16
CA ARG A 105 -3.88 -9.93 6.46
C ARG A 105 -2.59 -10.75 6.41
N ALA A 106 -1.45 -10.12 6.16
CA ALA A 106 -0.16 -10.81 6.17
C ALA A 106 0.15 -11.32 7.59
N SER A 107 -0.02 -10.47 8.60
CA SER A 107 0.25 -10.80 10.00
C SER A 107 -0.67 -11.88 10.59
N ALA A 108 -1.83 -12.13 9.97
CA ALA A 108 -2.72 -13.20 10.38
C ALA A 108 -2.24 -14.60 9.98
N ASN A 109 -1.37 -14.70 8.96
CA ASN A 109 -0.94 -15.99 8.39
C ASN A 109 0.50 -16.36 8.75
N VAL A 110 1.34 -15.38 9.09
CA VAL A 110 2.77 -15.58 9.33
C VAL A 110 3.26 -14.66 10.46
N SER A 111 4.49 -14.92 10.96
CA SER A 111 5.13 -14.05 11.94
C SER A 111 5.30 -12.61 11.44
N TYR A 112 5.44 -11.64 12.35
CA TYR A 112 5.58 -10.23 11.99
C TYR A 112 6.83 -9.95 11.14
N GLU A 113 7.92 -10.73 11.33
CA GLU A 113 9.12 -10.66 10.52
C GLU A 113 8.85 -11.11 9.07
N ASN A 114 8.13 -12.22 8.91
CA ASN A 114 7.76 -12.73 7.58
C ASN A 114 6.75 -11.80 6.91
N ALA A 115 5.73 -11.35 7.64
CA ALA A 115 4.77 -10.38 7.13
C ALA A 115 5.43 -9.08 6.64
N ALA A 116 6.49 -8.62 7.30
CA ALA A 116 7.27 -7.46 6.85
C ALA A 116 8.01 -7.72 5.53
N ARG A 117 8.60 -8.91 5.35
CA ARG A 117 9.26 -9.34 4.11
C ARG A 117 8.24 -9.46 2.97
N ASP A 118 7.12 -10.14 3.23
CA ASP A 118 6.07 -10.39 2.25
C ASP A 118 5.43 -9.08 1.77
N ILE A 119 5.12 -8.16 2.70
CA ILE A 119 4.57 -6.86 2.32
C ILE A 119 5.54 -6.06 1.47
N GLN A 120 6.83 -6.07 1.81
CA GLN A 120 7.84 -5.41 0.97
C GLN A 120 7.93 -6.07 -0.40
N PHE A 121 7.92 -7.39 -0.48
CA PHE A 121 8.00 -8.13 -1.74
C PHE A 121 6.79 -7.88 -2.64
N TYR A 122 5.57 -8.00 -2.10
CA TYR A 122 4.34 -7.83 -2.88
C TYR A 122 4.06 -6.38 -3.28
N THR A 123 4.35 -5.42 -2.40
CA THR A 123 3.94 -4.03 -2.61
C THR A 123 5.08 -3.09 -2.97
N GLY A 124 6.34 -3.50 -2.77
CA GLY A 124 7.50 -2.61 -2.83
C GLY A 124 7.63 -1.65 -1.64
N ILE A 125 6.71 -1.69 -0.67
CA ILE A 125 6.67 -0.76 0.46
C ILE A 125 7.14 -1.42 1.74
N LYS A 126 8.17 -0.84 2.37
CA LYS A 126 8.71 -1.34 3.63
C LYS A 126 7.84 -0.94 4.83
N VAL A 127 7.28 -1.95 5.51
CA VAL A 127 6.61 -1.84 6.82
C VAL A 127 7.30 -2.78 7.80
N SER A 128 7.82 -2.26 8.91
CA SER A 128 8.62 -3.06 9.85
C SER A 128 7.76 -4.03 10.68
N ALA A 129 8.35 -5.14 11.13
CA ALA A 129 7.69 -6.11 12.01
C ALA A 129 7.07 -5.46 13.27
N ARG A 130 7.80 -4.54 13.92
CA ARG A 130 7.27 -3.75 15.06
C ARG A 130 6.06 -2.91 14.67
N THR A 131 6.02 -2.39 13.44
CA THR A 131 4.85 -1.66 12.94
C THR A 131 3.69 -2.60 12.67
N GLN A 132 3.94 -3.77 12.08
CA GLN A 132 2.94 -4.84 11.90
C GLN A 132 2.28 -5.20 13.24
N GLN A 133 3.09 -5.55 14.25
CA GLN A 133 2.63 -5.88 15.59
C GLN A 133 1.77 -4.76 16.19
N ARG A 134 2.24 -3.50 16.07
CA ARG A 134 1.50 -2.33 16.56
C ARG A 134 0.17 -2.14 15.84
N LEU A 135 0.08 -2.42 14.54
CA LEU A 135 -1.17 -2.33 13.79
C LEU A 135 -2.16 -3.40 14.29
N VAL A 136 -1.71 -4.65 14.40
CA VAL A 136 -2.55 -5.75 14.89
C VAL A 136 -3.07 -5.47 16.30
N HIS A 137 -2.20 -5.06 17.23
CA HIS A 137 -2.60 -4.81 18.62
C HIS A 137 -3.54 -3.61 18.78
N ARG A 138 -3.51 -2.65 17.84
CA ARG A 138 -4.40 -1.46 17.86
C ARG A 138 -5.70 -1.70 17.12
N HIS A 139 -5.76 -2.73 16.28
CA HIS A 139 -6.93 -2.99 15.47
C HIS A 139 -8.02 -3.61 16.34
N GLN A 140 -9.16 -2.93 16.43
CA GLN A 140 -10.33 -3.51 17.06
C GLN A 140 -11.05 -4.39 16.03
N PHE A 141 -10.96 -5.70 16.21
CA PHE A 141 -11.71 -6.64 15.39
C PHE A 141 -13.19 -6.57 15.76
N ALA A 142 -14.05 -6.49 14.74
CA ALA A 142 -15.49 -6.52 14.98
C ALA A 142 -15.86 -7.89 15.56
N GLU A 143 -16.39 -7.88 16.78
CA GLU A 143 -16.96 -9.07 17.37
C GLU A 143 -18.21 -9.47 16.57
N LYS A 144 -18.28 -10.73 16.15
CA LYS A 144 -19.49 -11.29 15.58
C LYS A 144 -20.34 -11.81 16.73
N GLU A 145 -21.46 -11.14 16.98
CA GLU A 145 -22.49 -11.68 17.86
C GLU A 145 -23.15 -12.88 17.18
N SER A 146 -23.16 -14.03 17.85
CA SER A 146 -23.91 -15.20 17.39
C SER A 146 -25.37 -15.06 17.83
N GLY A 147 -26.29 -14.93 16.88
CA GLY A 147 -27.73 -14.77 17.18
C GLY A 147 -28.44 -16.02 17.72
N ASN A 148 -27.77 -17.17 17.79
CA ASN A 148 -28.38 -18.45 18.18
C ASN A 148 -27.65 -19.08 19.38
N PRO A 149 -28.38 -19.71 20.33
CA PRO A 149 -27.76 -20.48 21.39
C PRO A 149 -27.03 -21.70 20.80
N VAL A 150 -25.77 -21.87 21.20
CA VAL A 150 -24.92 -22.98 20.77
C VAL A 150 -25.16 -24.16 21.70
N GLN A 151 -25.54 -25.32 21.15
CA GLN A 151 -25.81 -26.55 21.93
C GLN A 151 -24.53 -27.30 22.32
N GLU A 152 -23.47 -27.20 21.51
CA GLU A 152 -22.20 -27.88 21.73
C GLU A 152 -21.04 -27.02 21.22
N ILE A 153 -19.96 -26.92 22.02
CA ILE A 153 -18.75 -26.19 21.67
C ILE A 153 -17.56 -27.15 21.74
N SER A 154 -16.84 -27.30 20.63
CA SER A 154 -15.54 -27.99 20.62
C SER A 154 -14.42 -26.94 20.68
N LEU A 155 -13.49 -27.10 21.61
CA LEU A 155 -12.32 -26.26 21.78
C LEU A 155 -11.08 -27.08 21.42
N ASP A 156 -10.58 -26.92 20.20
CA ASP A 156 -9.29 -27.51 19.82
C ASP A 156 -8.16 -26.69 20.42
N GLY A 157 -7.38 -27.32 21.31
CA GLY A 157 -6.22 -26.70 21.94
C GLY A 157 -4.98 -26.87 21.09
N GLU A 158 -4.54 -25.81 20.39
CA GLU A 158 -3.20 -25.78 19.82
C GLU A 158 -2.17 -25.44 20.90
N LYS A 159 -1.16 -26.29 21.04
CA LYS A 159 -0.08 -26.11 22.01
C LYS A 159 0.91 -25.08 21.47
N SER A 160 0.91 -23.87 22.02
CA SER A 160 1.95 -22.88 21.75
C SER A 160 3.20 -23.22 22.57
N ALA A 161 4.25 -23.73 21.92
CA ALA A 161 5.55 -23.87 22.58
C ALA A 161 6.19 -22.47 22.71
N LEU A 162 6.48 -22.07 23.96
CA LEU A 162 7.19 -20.84 24.31
C LEU A 162 8.67 -20.94 23.95
#